data_AF-A0AAD3DY61-F1
#
_entry.id   AF-A0AAD3DY61-F1
#
_cell.length_a   1.000
_cell.length_b   1.000
_cell.length_c   1.000
_cell.angle_alpha   90.00
_cell.angle_beta   90.00
_cell.angle_gamma   90.00
#
_symmetry.space_group_name_H-M   'P 1'
#
loop_
_entity.id
_entity.type
_entity.pdbx_description
1 polymer ?
#
loop_
_entity_poly.entity_id
_entity_poly.type
_entity_poly.pdbx_seq_one_letter_code
_entity_poly.pdbx_strand_id
1 'polypeptide(L)'
;MGSHPPNHEDPFHGDAAAAEAAPERKRQKRAELTQRTGEDLDETQPDWWKPQPHATLDPGEAQDRPAAPLTACLCCCLCHRLLREAITAPECGHSYCYDCIEAAVEIGGNHNVCPAPVNPGSGGSGDSSGRTSGICGAGGGGAGGGVCGAILGPSPFDHHRLVYDSLLDGLVRKVFPRPALDAALAARRSEREEATRRAREQLNG
;
A
#
# COMPACT_ATOMS: atom_id res chain seq x y z
N MET A 1 2.63 -33.24 -44.63
CA MET A 1 2.78 -32.22 -45.71
C MET A 1 1.78 -31.12 -45.41
N GLY A 2 2.14 -30.20 -44.50
CA GLY A 2 1.25 -29.15 -44.01
C GLY A 2 1.70 -27.80 -44.56
N SER A 3 0.82 -27.15 -45.30
CA SER A 3 1.06 -25.90 -46.03
C SER A 3 1.24 -24.71 -45.08
N HIS A 4 2.42 -24.08 -45.13
CA HIS A 4 2.66 -22.77 -44.52
C HIS A 4 1.96 -21.67 -45.34
N PRO A 5 1.23 -20.72 -44.72
CA PRO A 5 0.79 -19.52 -45.41
C PRO A 5 1.95 -18.51 -45.56
N PRO A 6 1.91 -17.66 -46.62
CA PRO A 6 2.98 -16.71 -46.94
C PRO A 6 2.97 -15.47 -46.03
N ASN A 7 4.18 -14.98 -45.74
CA ASN A 7 4.43 -13.72 -45.04
C ASN A 7 3.85 -12.52 -45.81
N HIS A 8 3.03 -11.73 -45.13
CA HIS A 8 2.58 -10.41 -45.58
C HIS A 8 3.57 -9.37 -45.05
N GLU A 9 4.40 -8.83 -45.94
CA GLU A 9 5.38 -7.79 -45.62
C GLU A 9 4.70 -6.42 -45.73
N ASP A 10 4.40 -5.79 -44.59
CA ASP A 10 3.83 -4.44 -44.55
C ASP A 10 4.91 -3.38 -44.82
N PRO A 11 4.75 -2.53 -45.86
CA PRO A 11 5.67 -1.43 -46.12
C PRO A 11 5.36 -0.26 -45.17
N PHE A 12 6.11 -0.16 -44.08
CA PHE A 12 6.12 1.05 -43.26
C PHE A 12 6.85 2.19 -44.00
N HIS A 13 6.08 3.01 -44.71
CA HIS A 13 6.44 4.38 -45.04
C HIS A 13 5.59 5.31 -44.16
N GLY A 14 6.25 6.13 -43.33
CA GLY A 14 5.53 7.03 -42.43
C GLY A 14 6.45 7.99 -41.67
N ASP A 15 6.84 9.06 -42.35
CA ASP A 15 6.98 10.44 -41.88
C ASP A 15 7.72 10.75 -40.56
N ALA A 16 9.01 11.09 -40.71
CA ALA A 16 9.89 11.60 -39.66
C ALA A 16 9.70 13.10 -39.31
N ALA A 17 8.63 13.77 -39.78
CA ALA A 17 8.48 15.23 -39.68
C ALA A 17 7.65 15.75 -38.47
N ALA A 18 7.13 14.87 -37.60
CA ALA A 18 6.23 15.27 -36.50
C ALA A 18 6.92 15.52 -35.14
N ALA A 19 8.25 15.38 -35.03
CA ALA A 19 8.94 15.36 -33.73
C ALA A 19 9.21 16.74 -33.11
N GLU A 20 9.21 17.84 -33.87
CA GLU A 20 9.64 19.15 -33.34
C GLU A 20 8.51 20.02 -32.73
N ALA A 21 7.23 19.70 -32.92
CA ALA A 21 6.10 20.50 -32.39
C ALA A 21 5.57 20.05 -31.02
N ALA A 22 6.07 18.93 -30.49
CA ALA A 22 5.63 18.36 -29.21
C ALA A 22 6.03 19.14 -27.93
N PRO A 23 7.20 19.82 -27.85
CA PRO A 23 7.60 20.50 -26.61
C PRO A 23 6.83 21.80 -26.36
N GLU A 24 6.50 22.57 -27.41
CA GLU A 24 5.82 23.87 -27.30
C GLU A 24 4.36 23.71 -26.81
N ARG A 25 3.64 22.71 -27.33
CA ARG A 25 2.27 22.39 -26.90
C ARG A 25 2.20 21.95 -25.43
N LYS A 26 3.20 21.22 -24.94
CA LYS A 26 3.30 20.85 -23.51
C LYS A 26 3.53 22.07 -22.64
N ARG A 27 4.34 23.04 -23.10
CA ARG A 27 4.63 24.28 -22.38
C ARG A 27 3.41 25.20 -22.30
N GLN A 28 2.69 25.37 -23.42
CA GLN A 28 1.44 26.14 -23.48
C GLN A 28 0.35 25.53 -22.59
N LYS A 29 0.13 24.21 -22.67
CA LYS A 29 -0.88 23.52 -21.84
C LYS A 29 -0.58 23.59 -20.34
N ARG A 30 0.71 23.61 -19.97
CA ARG A 30 1.13 23.81 -18.58
C ARG A 30 0.92 25.25 -18.10
N ALA A 31 1.14 26.25 -18.96
CA ALA A 31 0.86 27.65 -18.64
C ALA A 31 -0.64 27.93 -18.47
N GLU A 32 -1.48 27.33 -19.33
CA GLU A 32 -2.95 27.43 -19.25
C GLU A 32 -3.52 26.76 -17.99
N LEU A 33 -2.95 25.62 -17.57
CA LEU A 33 -3.33 24.94 -16.32
C LEU A 33 -2.97 25.76 -15.09
N THR A 34 -1.83 26.45 -15.10
CA THR A 34 -1.42 27.37 -14.01
C THR A 34 -2.34 28.59 -13.94
N GLN A 35 -2.87 29.08 -15.07
CA GLN A 35 -3.81 30.21 -15.06
C GLN A 35 -5.20 29.84 -14.56
N ARG A 36 -5.68 28.61 -14.82
CA ARG A 36 -7.01 28.17 -14.35
C ARG A 36 -7.09 27.84 -12.86
N THR A 37 -5.97 27.74 -12.15
CA THR A 37 -5.96 27.34 -10.73
C THR A 37 -6.02 28.52 -9.76
N GLY A 38 -6.06 29.76 -10.24
CA GLY A 38 -5.94 30.95 -9.40
C GLY A 38 -7.24 31.53 -8.81
N GLU A 39 -8.42 31.36 -9.43
CA GLU A 39 -9.49 32.35 -9.22
C GLU A 39 -10.92 31.82 -8.95
N ASP A 40 -11.14 30.52 -8.71
CA ASP A 40 -12.50 30.01 -8.42
C ASP A 40 -12.52 28.95 -7.30
N LEU A 41 -11.96 29.31 -6.14
CA LEU A 41 -12.21 28.55 -4.91
C LEU A 41 -13.55 29.01 -4.34
N ASP A 42 -14.61 28.28 -4.69
CA ASP A 42 -15.96 28.47 -4.19
C ASP A 42 -15.97 28.60 -2.64
N GLU A 43 -16.19 29.82 -2.15
CA GLU A 43 -16.20 30.18 -0.72
C GLU A 43 -17.32 29.47 0.07
N THR A 44 -18.25 28.79 -0.62
CA THR A 44 -19.32 28.03 0.03
C THR A 44 -18.87 26.65 0.52
N GLN A 45 -17.65 26.22 0.22
CA GLN A 45 -17.19 24.89 0.62
C GLN A 45 -16.88 24.83 2.13
N PRO A 46 -17.25 23.71 2.78
CA PRO A 46 -17.05 23.56 4.22
C PRO A 46 -15.57 23.61 4.59
N ASP A 47 -15.26 24.02 5.83
CA ASP A 47 -13.88 24.25 6.30
C ASP A 47 -12.91 23.07 6.08
N TRP A 48 -13.41 21.83 6.07
CA TRP A 48 -12.59 20.63 5.81
C TRP A 48 -12.21 20.44 4.34
N TRP A 49 -12.85 21.15 3.41
CA TRP A 49 -12.53 21.16 1.98
C TRP A 49 -11.54 22.27 1.59
N LYS A 50 -11.18 23.17 2.52
CA LYS A 50 -10.17 24.20 2.27
C LYS A 50 -8.95 23.55 1.60
N PRO A 51 -8.51 24.04 0.42
CA PRO A 51 -7.42 23.44 -0.32
C PRO A 51 -6.26 23.22 0.61
N GLN A 52 -5.77 21.98 0.63
CA GLN A 52 -4.57 21.69 1.40
C GLN A 52 -3.49 22.66 0.93
N PRO A 53 -2.76 23.32 1.85
CA PRO A 53 -1.64 24.15 1.45
C PRO A 53 -0.77 23.33 0.50
N HIS A 54 -0.43 23.90 -0.66
CA HIS A 54 0.33 23.19 -1.68
C HIS A 54 1.51 22.50 -0.99
N ALA A 55 1.72 21.21 -1.29
CA ALA A 55 2.86 20.49 -0.75
C ALA A 55 4.13 21.22 -1.20
N THR A 56 4.65 22.08 -0.33
CA THR A 56 5.84 22.86 -0.63
C THR A 56 7.00 21.88 -0.68
N LEU A 57 7.78 21.96 -1.76
CA LEU A 57 9.02 21.18 -1.91
C LEU A 57 10.19 21.86 -1.19
N ASP A 58 9.94 22.99 -0.54
CA ASP A 58 10.95 23.70 0.25
C ASP A 58 11.32 22.85 1.48
N PRO A 59 12.59 22.43 1.62
CA PRO A 59 13.05 21.68 2.78
C PRO A 59 12.84 22.39 4.12
N GLY A 60 12.79 23.74 4.13
CA GLY A 60 12.53 24.54 5.33
C GLY A 60 11.05 24.64 5.72
N GLU A 61 10.16 24.44 4.74
CA GLU A 61 8.71 24.40 4.91
C GLU A 61 8.14 22.98 4.81
N ALA A 62 8.99 21.95 4.84
CA ALA A 62 8.59 20.56 5.07
C ALA A 62 8.00 20.35 6.50
N GLN A 63 7.43 21.41 7.07
CA GLN A 63 6.73 21.52 8.34
C GLN A 63 5.81 20.32 8.52
N ASP A 64 6.12 19.56 9.57
CA ASP A 64 5.17 18.78 10.34
C ASP A 64 4.13 18.02 9.52
N ARG A 65 4.55 17.30 8.47
CA ARG A 65 3.80 16.08 8.13
C ARG A 65 3.76 15.30 9.42
N PRO A 66 2.58 14.96 9.96
CA PRO A 66 2.47 14.25 11.21
C PRO A 66 3.04 12.84 11.01
N ALA A 67 4.37 12.75 11.01
CA ALA A 67 5.12 11.55 10.79
C ALA A 67 4.74 10.59 11.89
N ALA A 68 4.50 11.05 13.12
CA ALA A 68 4.09 10.21 14.24
C ALA A 68 2.74 9.49 13.97
N PRO A 69 1.61 10.17 13.69
CA PRO A 69 0.36 9.50 13.33
C PRO A 69 0.48 8.58 12.11
N LEU A 70 1.13 9.04 11.04
CA LEU A 70 1.25 8.22 9.83
C LEU A 70 2.19 7.01 10.03
N THR A 71 3.26 7.18 10.80
CA THR A 71 4.17 6.09 11.20
C THR A 71 3.41 5.07 12.01
N ALA A 72 2.59 5.50 12.98
CA ALA A 72 1.80 4.60 13.80
C ALA A 72 0.84 3.74 12.96
N CYS A 73 0.17 4.34 11.97
CA CYS A 73 -0.71 3.63 11.03
C CYS A 73 0.04 2.69 10.06
N LEU A 74 1.33 2.94 9.82
CA LEU A 74 2.18 2.17 8.90
C LEU A 74 3.20 1.29 9.64
N CYS A 75 2.94 1.02 10.92
CA CYS A 75 3.71 0.09 11.73
C CYS A 75 3.03 -1.27 11.81
N CYS A 76 3.83 -2.32 11.88
CA CYS A 76 3.37 -3.67 12.14
C CYS A 76 2.75 -3.78 13.54
N CYS A 77 1.59 -4.44 13.65
CA CYS A 77 0.89 -4.65 14.92
C CYS A 77 1.66 -5.52 15.93
N LEU A 78 2.69 -6.26 15.50
CA LEU A 78 3.47 -7.18 16.34
C LEU A 78 4.80 -6.58 16.80
N CYS A 79 5.58 -6.02 15.87
CA CYS A 79 6.89 -5.47 16.21
C CYS A 79 6.90 -3.95 16.41
N HIS A 80 5.79 -3.26 16.12
CA HIS A 80 5.61 -1.81 16.21
C HIS A 80 6.66 -0.99 15.42
N ARG A 81 7.27 -1.60 14.41
CA ARG A 81 8.19 -0.96 13.46
C ARG A 81 7.48 -0.76 12.11
N LEU A 82 7.96 0.19 11.31
CA LEU A 82 7.49 0.41 9.94
C LEU A 82 7.43 -0.91 9.17
N LEU A 83 6.32 -1.12 8.46
CA LEU A 83 6.07 -2.35 7.71
C LEU A 83 7.24 -2.69 6.77
N ARG A 84 7.52 -3.99 6.71
CA ARG A 84 8.49 -4.62 5.81
C ARG A 84 7.76 -5.75 5.15
N GLU A 85 7.48 -5.61 3.85
CA GLU A 85 6.72 -6.62 3.12
C GLU A 85 5.32 -6.76 3.72
N ALA A 86 4.56 -5.67 3.66
CA ALA A 86 3.26 -5.52 4.32
C ALA A 86 2.31 -6.66 3.97
N ILE A 87 1.79 -7.32 5.00
CA ILE A 87 0.71 -8.30 4.94
C ILE A 87 -0.48 -7.70 5.68
N THR A 88 -1.65 -7.67 5.03
CA THR A 88 -2.89 -7.20 5.64
C THR A 88 -3.85 -8.36 5.83
N ALA A 89 -4.54 -8.40 6.98
CA ALA A 89 -5.65 -9.30 7.24
C ALA A 89 -6.97 -8.58 6.92
N PRO A 90 -7.61 -8.81 5.75
CA PRO A 90 -8.73 -7.98 5.29
C PRO A 90 -9.95 -8.01 6.22
N GLU A 91 -10.16 -9.12 6.93
CA GLU A 91 -11.28 -9.29 7.87
C GLU A 91 -11.22 -8.35 9.07
N CYS A 92 -10.03 -7.96 9.51
CA CYS A 92 -9.86 -7.09 10.68
C CYS A 92 -9.03 -5.82 10.43
N GLY A 93 -8.48 -5.65 9.23
CA GLY A 93 -7.72 -4.47 8.82
C GLY A 93 -6.34 -4.33 9.47
N HIS A 94 -5.86 -5.33 10.21
CA HIS A 94 -4.54 -5.29 10.83
C HIS A 94 -3.43 -5.61 9.81
N SER A 95 -2.31 -4.90 9.91
CA SER A 95 -1.17 -5.05 9.03
C SER A 95 0.09 -5.50 9.78
N TYR A 96 0.89 -6.33 9.10
CA TYR A 96 2.04 -7.02 9.65
C TYR A 96 3.23 -6.96 8.70
N CYS A 97 4.44 -7.10 9.23
CA CYS A 97 5.56 -7.53 8.40
C CYS A 97 5.39 -9.01 8.04
N TYR A 98 5.80 -9.40 6.83
CA TYR A 98 5.79 -10.80 6.38
C TYR A 98 6.39 -11.75 7.43
N ASP A 99 7.62 -11.47 7.88
CA ASP A 99 8.34 -12.31 8.84
C ASP A 99 7.64 -12.39 10.21
N CYS A 100 6.95 -11.31 10.62
CA CYS A 100 6.26 -11.29 11.91
C CYS A 100 4.98 -12.12 11.89
N ILE A 101 4.19 -12.04 10.82
CA ILE A 101 2.96 -12.82 10.72
C ILE A 101 3.26 -14.28 10.42
N GLU A 102 4.28 -14.57 9.60
CA GLU A 102 4.75 -15.94 9.32
C GLU A 102 5.19 -16.65 10.61
N ALA A 103 5.93 -15.97 11.49
CA ALA A 103 6.32 -16.54 12.78
C ALA A 103 5.16 -16.72 13.77
N ALA A 104 4.03 -16.03 13.57
CA ALA A 104 2.88 -16.05 14.47
C ALA A 104 1.77 -17.01 14.02
N VAL A 105 1.77 -17.46 12.76
CA VAL A 105 0.76 -18.39 12.22
C VAL A 105 1.38 -19.74 11.88
N GLU A 106 0.70 -20.82 12.25
CA GLU A 106 1.13 -22.17 11.92
C GLU A 106 0.42 -22.63 10.64
N ILE A 107 1.18 -22.82 9.56
CA ILE A 107 0.64 -23.34 8.30
C ILE A 107 0.19 -24.79 8.53
N GLY A 108 -1.11 -25.05 8.36
CA GLY A 108 -1.73 -26.36 8.63
C GLY A 108 -2.23 -26.55 10.07
N GLY A 109 -2.13 -25.53 10.93
CA GLY A 109 -2.72 -25.55 12.27
C GLY A 109 -4.26 -25.44 12.21
N ASN A 110 -4.97 -26.05 13.17
CA ASN A 110 -6.44 -26.13 13.08
C ASN A 110 -7.15 -24.77 13.16
N HIS A 111 -6.61 -23.78 13.88
CA HIS A 111 -7.26 -22.48 14.07
C HIS A 111 -6.26 -21.32 14.22
N ASN A 112 -5.73 -20.78 13.12
CA ASN A 112 -5.01 -19.50 13.20
C ASN A 112 -6.00 -18.36 13.50
N VAL A 113 -5.62 -17.49 14.43
CA VAL A 113 -6.33 -16.25 14.76
C VAL A 113 -5.41 -15.05 14.58
N CYS A 114 -6.00 -13.91 14.29
CA CYS A 114 -5.31 -12.64 14.18
C CYS A 114 -4.52 -12.34 15.47
N PRO A 115 -3.17 -12.24 15.42
CA PRO A 115 -2.34 -12.07 16.60
C PRO A 115 -2.23 -10.60 17.05
N ALA A 116 -2.86 -9.66 16.34
CA ALA A 116 -2.85 -8.26 16.76
C ALA A 116 -3.41 -8.11 18.18
N PRO A 117 -2.76 -7.33 19.04
CA PRO A 117 -3.30 -7.00 20.35
C PRO A 117 -4.61 -6.21 20.18
N VAL A 118 -5.61 -6.48 21.02
CA VAL A 118 -6.82 -5.65 21.09
C VAL A 118 -6.37 -4.26 21.54
N ASN A 119 -6.72 -3.24 20.77
CA ASN A 119 -6.50 -1.87 21.21
C ASN A 119 -7.40 -1.59 22.42
N PRO A 120 -6.85 -1.22 23.59
CA PRO A 120 -7.63 -1.02 24.81
C PRO A 120 -8.68 0.10 24.67
N GLY A 121 -8.59 0.94 23.63
CA GLY A 121 -9.54 2.01 23.33
C GLY A 121 -10.69 1.64 22.39
N SER A 122 -10.75 0.43 21.81
CA SER A 122 -11.84 0.05 20.88
C SER A 122 -13.03 -0.64 21.55
N GLY A 123 -13.07 -0.65 22.90
CA GLY A 123 -14.21 -1.14 23.67
C GLY A 123 -15.42 -0.23 23.46
N GLY A 124 -16.22 -0.55 22.44
CA GLY A 124 -17.44 0.16 22.10
C GLY A 124 -18.41 0.21 23.28
N SER A 125 -18.66 1.42 23.77
CA SER A 125 -19.97 1.80 24.27
C SER A 125 -21.00 1.47 23.18
N GLY A 126 -21.87 0.50 23.45
CA GLY A 126 -22.86 -0.05 22.51
C GLY A 126 -23.98 0.90 22.15
N ASP A 127 -23.66 2.03 21.52
CA ASP A 127 -24.63 2.92 20.90
C ASP A 127 -24.59 2.71 19.38
N SER A 128 -25.53 1.92 18.89
CA SER A 128 -25.74 1.47 17.50
C SER A 128 -26.08 2.59 16.48
N SER A 129 -25.60 3.82 16.68
CA SER A 129 -26.03 4.98 15.91
C SER A 129 -24.88 5.91 15.56
N GLY A 130 -24.13 5.62 14.50
CA GLY A 130 -23.34 6.66 13.81
C GLY A 130 -21.93 6.26 13.41
N ARG A 131 -21.74 6.18 12.10
CA ARG A 131 -20.44 6.11 11.41
C ARG A 131 -19.44 7.14 11.96
N THR A 132 -18.28 6.69 12.42
CA THR A 132 -17.03 7.47 12.32
C THR A 132 -15.82 6.56 12.21
N SER A 133 -14.95 6.93 11.27
CA SER A 133 -13.69 6.31 10.86
C SER A 133 -12.80 5.85 12.01
N GLY A 134 -12.35 4.60 11.89
CA GLY A 134 -11.31 4.02 12.74
C GLY A 134 -9.97 4.68 12.46
N ILE A 135 -9.49 5.46 13.43
CA ILE A 135 -8.09 5.86 13.55
C ILE A 135 -7.67 5.36 14.93
N CYS A 136 -6.72 4.43 14.97
CA CYS A 136 -6.24 3.79 16.20
C CYS A 136 -5.46 4.81 17.05
N GLY A 137 -6.13 5.42 18.02
CA GLY A 137 -5.52 6.30 19.01
C GLY A 137 -4.68 5.53 20.03
N ALA A 138 -3.44 6.00 20.24
CA ALA A 138 -2.56 5.54 21.30
C ALA A 138 -3.01 6.11 22.65
N GLY A 139 -3.72 5.32 23.45
CA GLY A 139 -4.13 5.65 24.82
C GLY A 139 -3.85 4.49 25.77
N GLY A 140 -3.11 4.76 26.85
CA GLY A 140 -2.57 3.74 27.75
C GLY A 140 -3.51 3.24 28.86
N GLY A 141 -3.14 2.08 29.42
CA GLY A 141 -3.42 1.71 30.82
C GLY A 141 -4.63 0.82 31.08
N GLY A 142 -4.60 -0.45 30.66
CA GLY A 142 -5.55 -1.47 31.11
C GLY A 142 -5.07 -2.89 30.83
N ALA A 143 -4.72 -3.64 31.89
CA ALA A 143 -4.17 -5.00 31.82
C ALA A 143 -5.27 -6.02 31.53
N GLY A 144 -5.69 -6.10 30.26
CA GLY A 144 -6.53 -7.16 29.72
C GLY A 144 -6.09 -7.41 28.28
N GLY A 145 -4.93 -8.05 28.10
CA GLY A 145 -4.31 -8.28 26.79
C GLY A 145 -5.05 -9.34 25.97
N GLY A 146 -6.24 -9.02 25.48
CA GLY A 146 -6.90 -9.81 24.44
C GLY A 146 -6.17 -9.68 23.11
N VAL A 147 -6.26 -10.72 22.27
CA VAL A 147 -5.91 -10.65 20.84
C VAL A 147 -7.17 -10.36 20.02
N CYS A 148 -7.02 -9.76 18.84
CA CYS A 148 -8.12 -9.36 17.97
C CYS A 148 -9.15 -10.47 17.72
N GLY A 149 -8.70 -11.74 17.65
CA GLY A 149 -9.60 -12.90 17.63
C GLY A 149 -10.24 -13.20 16.27
N ALA A 150 -9.98 -12.40 15.23
CA ALA A 150 -10.44 -12.71 13.88
C ALA A 150 -9.85 -14.04 13.38
N ILE A 151 -10.68 -14.94 12.88
CA ILE A 151 -10.28 -16.29 12.45
C ILE A 151 -9.63 -16.22 11.07
N LEU A 152 -8.38 -16.69 10.96
CA LEU A 152 -7.62 -16.73 9.72
C LEU A 152 -7.66 -18.12 9.03
N GLY A 153 -7.97 -19.18 9.78
CA GLY A 153 -8.08 -20.55 9.26
C GLY A 153 -6.73 -21.29 9.12
N PRO A 154 -6.72 -22.54 8.62
CA PRO A 154 -5.52 -23.39 8.61
C PRO A 154 -4.46 -22.99 7.58
N SER A 155 -4.90 -22.45 6.44
CA SER A 155 -4.04 -21.93 5.38
C SER A 155 -4.42 -20.48 5.07
N PRO A 156 -4.00 -19.52 5.90
CA PRO A 156 -4.49 -18.15 5.79
C PRO A 156 -4.08 -17.44 4.49
N PHE A 157 -2.95 -17.82 3.90
CA PHE A 157 -2.48 -17.27 2.62
C PHE A 157 -3.28 -17.85 1.43
N ASP A 158 -3.54 -19.16 1.41
CA ASP A 158 -4.26 -19.83 0.32
C ASP A 158 -5.72 -19.35 0.21
N HIS A 159 -6.32 -18.99 1.34
CA HIS A 159 -7.70 -18.49 1.41
C HIS A 159 -7.80 -16.97 1.36
N HIS A 160 -6.72 -16.25 1.02
CA HIS A 160 -6.69 -14.78 0.99
C HIS A 160 -7.13 -14.11 2.29
N ARG A 161 -6.98 -14.78 3.43
CA ARG A 161 -7.21 -14.20 4.77
C ARG A 161 -6.02 -13.36 5.23
N LEU A 162 -4.83 -13.64 4.68
CA LEU A 162 -3.66 -12.80 4.74
C LEU A 162 -3.22 -12.50 3.30
N VAL A 163 -3.13 -11.22 2.95
CA VAL A 163 -2.83 -10.77 1.60
C VAL A 163 -1.61 -9.86 1.63
N TYR A 164 -0.72 -10.05 0.66
CA TYR A 164 0.39 -9.14 0.45
C TYR A 164 -0.11 -7.79 -0.09
N ASP A 165 0.19 -6.72 0.63
CA ASP A 165 -0.32 -5.38 0.38
C ASP A 165 0.76 -4.50 -0.27
N SER A 166 0.82 -4.57 -1.60
CA SER A 166 1.78 -3.80 -2.41
C SER A 166 1.51 -2.30 -2.34
N LEU A 167 0.28 -1.88 -2.04
CA LEU A 167 -0.08 -0.47 -1.90
C LEU A 167 0.51 0.09 -0.60
N LEU A 168 0.33 -0.60 0.53
CA LEU A 168 0.95 -0.20 1.79
C LEU A 168 2.48 -0.20 1.71
N ASP A 169 3.07 -1.22 1.08
CA ASP A 169 4.53 -1.24 0.87
C ASP A 169 5.02 -0.08 0.01
N GLY A 170 4.29 0.24 -1.07
CA GLY A 170 4.58 1.40 -1.93
C GLY A 170 4.44 2.72 -1.17
N LEU A 171 3.46 2.83 -0.28
CA LEU A 171 3.24 4.00 0.56
C LEU A 171 4.38 4.17 1.58
N VAL A 172 4.74 3.10 2.30
CA VAL A 172 5.86 3.12 3.25
C VAL A 172 7.16 3.53 2.56
N ARG A 173 7.45 2.98 1.38
CA ARG A 173 8.67 3.33 0.63
C ARG A 173 8.71 4.80 0.19
N LYS A 174 7.57 5.37 -0.21
CA LYS A 174 7.48 6.76 -0.66
C LYS A 174 7.53 7.75 0.49
N VAL A 175 6.89 7.42 1.62
CA VAL A 175 6.80 8.31 2.79
C VAL A 175 8.05 8.18 3.67
N PHE A 176 8.60 6.97 3.81
CA PHE A 176 9.75 6.64 4.65
C PHE A 176 10.81 5.89 3.82
N PRO A 177 11.58 6.61 2.97
CA PRO A 177 12.59 5.97 2.11
C PRO A 177 13.70 5.31 2.92
N ARG A 178 13.99 4.03 2.66
CA ARG A 178 15.02 3.24 3.36
C ARG A 178 15.85 2.46 2.34
N PRO A 179 16.65 3.12 1.48
CA PRO A 179 17.19 2.53 0.26
C PRO A 179 17.95 1.21 0.46
N ALA A 180 18.77 1.10 1.51
CA ALA A 180 19.49 -0.14 1.80
C ALA A 180 18.55 -1.29 2.22
N LEU A 181 17.58 -1.00 3.09
CA LEU A 181 16.59 -2.00 3.52
C LEU A 181 15.66 -2.37 2.36
N ASP A 182 15.17 -1.37 1.62
CA ASP A 182 14.24 -1.57 0.51
C ASP A 182 14.89 -2.40 -0.62
N ALA A 183 16.19 -2.22 -0.87
CA ALA A 183 16.95 -3.05 -1.81
C ALA A 183 17.05 -4.51 -1.32
N ALA A 184 17.34 -4.73 -0.03
CA ALA A 184 17.39 -6.07 0.55
C ALA A 184 16.02 -6.77 0.51
N LEU A 185 14.93 -6.06 0.82
CA LEU A 185 13.57 -6.60 0.71
C LEU A 185 13.18 -6.89 -0.75
N ALA A 186 13.59 -6.05 -1.71
CA ALA A 186 13.35 -6.30 -3.12
C ALA A 186 14.06 -7.57 -3.61
N ALA A 187 15.31 -7.80 -3.19
CA ALA A 187 16.05 -9.03 -3.49
C ALA A 187 15.32 -10.27 -2.94
N ARG A 188 14.90 -10.25 -1.66
CA ARG A 188 14.13 -11.35 -1.05
C ARG A 188 12.84 -11.66 -1.79
N ARG A 189 12.09 -10.65 -2.23
CA ARG A 189 10.88 -10.86 -3.06
C ARG A 189 11.19 -11.55 -4.37
N SER A 190 12.21 -11.09 -5.08
CA SER A 190 12.64 -11.71 -6.34
C SER A 190 13.03 -13.18 -6.15
N GLU A 191 13.74 -13.51 -5.06
CA GLU A 191 14.13 -14.88 -4.74
C GLU A 191 12.92 -15.78 -4.48
N ARG A 192 11.90 -15.31 -3.73
CA ARG A 192 10.67 -16.08 -3.49
C ARG A 192 9.82 -16.25 -4.74
N GLU A 193 9.73 -15.23 -5.58
CA GLU A 193 9.04 -15.32 -6.88
C GLU A 193 9.73 -16.34 -7.80
N GLU A 194 11.06 -16.32 -7.86
CA GLU A 194 11.82 -17.31 -8.61
C GLU A 194 11.67 -18.72 -8.05
N ALA A 195 11.69 -18.88 -6.71
CA ALA A 195 11.45 -20.18 -6.07
C ALA A 195 10.05 -20.71 -6.42
N THR A 196 9.03 -19.85 -6.40
CA THR A 196 7.66 -20.21 -6.79
C THR A 196 7.58 -20.61 -8.25
N ARG A 197 8.27 -19.88 -9.14
CA ARG A 197 8.36 -20.19 -10.58
C ARG A 197 9.00 -21.56 -10.80
N ARG A 198 10.15 -21.84 -10.17
CA ARG A 198 10.85 -23.13 -10.28
C ARG A 198 10.00 -24.29 -9.75
N ALA A 199 9.30 -24.10 -8.62
CA ALA A 199 8.42 -25.12 -8.07
C ALA A 199 7.26 -25.46 -9.04
N ARG A 200 6.69 -24.45 -9.72
CA ARG A 200 5.67 -24.67 -10.75
C ARG A 200 6.21 -25.38 -11.98
N GLU A 201 7.43 -25.06 -12.43
CA GLU A 201 8.10 -25.75 -13.53
C GLU A 201 8.32 -27.25 -13.22
N GLN A 202 8.72 -27.57 -11.98
CA GLN A 202 8.92 -28.96 -11.54
C GLN A 202 7.64 -29.80 -11.48
N LEU A 203 6.48 -29.20 -11.22
CA LEU A 203 5.20 -29.91 -11.19
C LEU A 203 4.62 -30.16 -12.59
N ASN A 204 5.04 -29.39 -13.60
CA ASN A 204 4.51 -29.44 -14.96
C ASN A 204 5.39 -30.20 -15.96
N GLY A 205 6.61 -30.57 -15.58
CA GLY A 205 7.56 -31.32 -16.42
C GLY A 205 7.52 -32.81 -16.13
#